data_AF-A0A844GGV7-F1
#
_entry.id   AF-A0A844GGV7-F1
#
_cell.length_a   1.000
_cell.length_b   1.000
_cell.length_c   1.000
_cell.angle_alpha   90.00
_cell.angle_beta   90.00
_cell.angle_gamma   90.00
#
_symmetry.space_group_name_H-M   'P 1'
#
loop_
_entity.id
_entity.type
_entity.pdbx_description
1 polymer ?
#
loop_
_entity_poly.entity_id
_entity_poly.type
_entity_poly.pdbx_seq_one_letter_code
_entity_poly.pdbx_strand_id
1 'polypeptide(L)'
;MKIFPLFLLLLSELALATAYTCVDSVGHTTYSDHPDCTAPQKTFPRRESGSYVATPVSPQGVSTFSSSPGQPVQPQVVTPQQALPRISFPPIFYLLLGFVFLVLFASAFLVGQTNRKRRRRNFPSFPDLDQPRGKVSQMDDFRQLDVRPKTTDYGSARFTLKNPALLTEREQGCYWRLVNALGPDFIVMGQVAFSQMLTVKGGTGYQNHALFSTMRQKVADFVICRKDFTMIAVVELDDSSHANKRDKDKIRDRAIKEAGLLVFRLPSTPNHEPVERLADVLKRLDQLQTV
;
A
#
# COMPACT_ATOMS: atom_id res chain seq x y z
N MET A 1 -2.90 7.12 43.72
CA MET A 1 -2.19 8.41 43.93
C MET A 1 -0.77 8.21 43.44
N LYS A 2 -0.24 8.87 42.42
CA LYS A 2 -0.40 10.25 41.96
C LYS A 2 -0.80 10.28 40.47
N ILE A 3 -1.76 11.15 40.16
CA ILE A 3 -2.22 11.50 38.83
C ILE A 3 -1.41 12.75 38.45
N PHE A 4 -0.70 12.72 37.33
CA PHE A 4 -0.18 13.91 36.67
C PHE A 4 -0.68 13.90 35.22
N PRO A 5 -1.13 15.04 34.69
CA PRO A 5 -2.27 15.09 33.79
C PRO A 5 -1.86 14.92 32.33
N LEU A 6 -2.53 13.99 31.66
CA LEU A 6 -2.60 13.86 30.21
C LEU A 6 -3.53 14.98 29.65
N PHE A 7 -3.19 16.25 29.91
CA PHE A 7 -3.98 17.41 29.47
C PHE A 7 -3.15 18.46 28.71
N LEU A 8 -1.97 18.09 28.21
CA LEU A 8 -1.09 18.99 27.45
C LEU A 8 -0.56 18.36 26.13
N LEU A 9 -1.38 17.58 25.43
CA LEU A 9 -1.09 17.06 24.08
C LEU A 9 -2.26 17.31 23.13
N LEU A 10 -2.85 18.51 23.19
CA LEU A 10 -3.89 18.94 22.24
C LEU A 10 -3.64 20.32 21.63
N LEU A 11 -2.40 20.80 21.70
CA LEU A 11 -1.94 22.01 21.02
C LEU A 11 -0.54 21.77 20.44
N SER A 12 -0.48 21.09 19.31
CA SER A 12 0.65 21.22 18.37
C SER A 12 0.10 21.18 16.95
N GLU A 13 -0.05 22.39 16.42
CA GLU A 13 0.04 22.79 15.01
C GLU A 13 -0.55 21.86 13.94
N LEU A 14 -1.65 22.32 13.33
CA LEU A 14 -1.87 22.10 11.90
C LEU A 14 -0.66 22.65 11.14
N ALA A 15 0.30 21.80 10.82
CA ALA A 15 1.20 22.09 9.72
C ALA A 15 0.35 22.08 8.44
N LEU A 16 -0.04 23.28 7.97
CA LEU A 16 -0.45 23.46 6.59
C LEU A 16 0.75 23.08 5.72
N ALA A 17 0.76 21.85 5.20
CA ALA A 17 1.69 21.45 4.17
C ALA A 17 1.42 22.34 2.95
N THR A 18 2.21 23.39 2.81
CA THR A 18 2.17 24.27 1.65
C THR A 18 2.96 23.53 0.58
N ALA A 19 2.27 22.82 -0.31
CA ALA A 19 2.91 22.15 -1.45
C ALA A 19 3.23 23.21 -2.51
N TYR A 20 4.50 23.36 -2.86
CA TYR A 20 4.93 24.25 -3.93
C TYR A 20 5.05 23.46 -5.24
N THR A 21 4.47 23.98 -6.32
CA THR A 21 4.56 23.40 -7.66
C THR A 21 5.51 24.21 -8.52
N CYS A 22 6.48 23.54 -9.14
CA CYS A 22 7.41 24.17 -10.08
C CYS A 22 7.18 23.58 -11.49
N VAL A 23 7.17 24.44 -12.51
CA VAL A 23 6.93 24.07 -13.91
C VAL A 23 8.26 24.12 -14.66
N ASP A 24 8.63 23.05 -15.35
CA ASP A 24 9.85 23.05 -16.17
C ASP A 24 9.68 23.86 -17.47
N SER A 25 10.77 24.01 -18.23
CA SER A 25 10.77 24.77 -19.50
C SER A 25 9.86 24.18 -20.59
N VAL A 26 9.27 23.00 -20.36
CA VAL A 26 8.39 22.28 -21.28
C VAL A 26 6.94 22.23 -20.76
N GLY A 27 6.66 22.82 -19.59
CA GLY A 27 5.32 22.90 -19.01
C GLY A 27 4.96 21.75 -18.07
N HIS A 28 5.90 20.88 -17.70
CA HIS A 28 5.62 19.77 -16.79
C HIS A 28 5.69 20.22 -15.34
N THR A 29 4.65 19.91 -14.56
CA THR A 29 4.56 20.30 -13.15
C THR A 29 5.23 19.24 -12.26
N THR A 30 6.15 19.67 -11.40
CA THR A 30 6.80 18.83 -10.39
C THR A 30 6.53 19.41 -9.00
N TYR A 31 6.19 18.54 -8.05
CA TYR A 31 5.95 18.91 -6.65
C TYR A 31 7.29 18.95 -5.90
N SER A 32 7.57 20.03 -5.18
CA SER A 32 8.77 20.17 -4.34
C SER A 32 8.45 20.88 -3.03
N ASP A 33 9.26 20.60 -2.01
CA ASP A 33 9.05 21.11 -0.65
C ASP A 33 9.92 22.35 -0.32
N HIS A 34 10.43 23.14 -1.30
CA HIS A 34 11.42 24.21 -0.99
C HIS A 34 11.25 25.56 -1.76
N PRO A 35 11.43 26.74 -1.09
CA PRO A 35 11.22 28.08 -1.66
C PRO A 35 12.24 28.60 -2.71
N ASP A 36 13.27 27.82 -3.06
CA ASP A 36 14.35 28.24 -3.98
C ASP A 36 14.48 27.30 -5.19
N CYS A 37 13.35 26.88 -5.78
CA CYS A 37 13.31 26.06 -7.01
C CYS A 37 14.27 26.60 -8.08
N THR A 38 15.49 26.06 -8.13
CA THR A 38 16.48 26.32 -9.17
C THR A 38 16.71 25.01 -9.91
N ALA A 39 16.02 24.83 -11.02
CA ALA A 39 16.46 23.93 -12.09
C ALA A 39 17.12 24.78 -13.19
N PRO A 40 18.03 24.28 -14.05
CA PRO A 40 18.64 22.94 -14.16
C PRO A 40 20.17 22.97 -14.45
N GLN A 41 20.83 21.80 -14.54
CA GLN A 41 21.63 21.36 -15.70
C GLN A 41 22.45 20.10 -15.38
N LYS A 42 22.15 18.98 -16.06
CA LYS A 42 23.19 18.04 -16.51
C LYS A 42 22.86 17.55 -17.93
N THR A 43 23.46 18.25 -18.87
CA THR A 43 24.12 17.77 -20.09
C THR A 43 23.97 16.27 -20.41
N PHE A 44 23.24 15.98 -21.49
CA PHE A 44 23.37 14.72 -22.24
C PHE A 44 24.45 14.86 -23.33
N PRO A 45 25.30 13.84 -23.57
CA PRO A 45 26.25 13.87 -24.67
C PRO A 45 25.55 13.82 -26.03
N ARG A 46 26.08 14.61 -26.97
CA ARG A 46 25.68 14.74 -28.37
C ARG A 46 26.39 13.70 -29.26
N ARG A 47 25.74 13.42 -30.41
CA ARG A 47 26.16 12.78 -31.69
C ARG A 47 25.70 11.31 -31.85
N GLU A 48 25.09 10.89 -32.96
CA GLU A 48 25.19 11.38 -34.35
C GLU A 48 23.81 11.50 -35.06
N SER A 49 23.66 12.57 -35.84
CA SER A 49 22.50 12.87 -36.68
C SER A 49 22.75 12.35 -38.10
N GLY A 50 21.92 11.40 -38.55
CA GLY A 50 21.77 11.04 -39.95
C GLY A 50 21.13 12.17 -40.76
N SER A 51 21.65 12.33 -41.98
CA SER A 51 21.25 13.30 -42.99
C SER A 51 19.80 13.11 -43.46
N TYR A 52 18.97 14.15 -43.30
CA TYR A 52 17.81 14.35 -44.16
C TYR A 52 17.80 15.79 -44.69
N VAL A 53 17.85 15.87 -46.02
CA VAL A 53 17.73 17.09 -46.82
C VAL A 53 16.27 17.52 -46.81
N ALA A 54 15.99 18.74 -46.33
CA ALA A 54 14.69 19.38 -46.46
C ALA A 54 14.80 20.58 -47.40
N THR A 55 13.94 20.59 -48.42
CA THR A 55 13.75 21.67 -49.41
C THR A 55 12.99 22.86 -48.80
N PRO A 56 13.18 24.09 -49.33
CA PRO A 56 12.52 25.28 -48.79
C PRO A 56 11.11 25.44 -49.36
N VAL A 57 10.11 25.59 -48.48
CA VAL A 57 8.76 26.06 -48.85
C VAL A 57 8.51 27.40 -48.14
N SER A 58 8.02 28.34 -48.94
CA SER A 58 7.79 29.76 -48.66
C SER A 58 6.69 30.02 -47.59
N PRO A 59 6.75 31.11 -46.80
CA PRO A 59 5.80 31.39 -45.75
C PRO A 59 4.59 32.19 -46.26
N GLN A 60 3.38 31.69 -46.02
CA GLN A 60 2.15 32.47 -46.09
C GLN A 60 1.24 32.15 -44.90
N GLY A 61 0.70 33.20 -44.27
CA GLY A 61 -0.46 33.11 -43.37
C GLY A 61 -0.18 33.45 -41.90
N VAL A 62 0.13 34.71 -41.62
CA VAL A 62 -0.01 35.28 -40.26
C VAL A 62 -1.49 35.59 -40.06
N SER A 63 -2.17 34.79 -39.22
CA SER A 63 -3.50 35.13 -38.70
C SER A 63 -3.33 35.90 -37.38
N THR A 64 -3.61 37.19 -37.46
CA THR A 64 -3.83 38.09 -36.31
C THR A 64 -5.03 37.63 -35.50
N PHE A 65 -4.80 37.10 -34.29
CA PHE A 65 -5.85 36.98 -33.27
C PHE A 65 -6.01 38.34 -32.58
N SER A 66 -7.18 38.94 -32.77
CA SER A 66 -7.64 40.15 -32.10
C SER A 66 -8.08 39.78 -30.68
N SER A 67 -7.33 40.24 -29.66
CA SER A 67 -7.70 40.15 -28.26
C SER A 67 -8.56 41.37 -27.88
N SER A 68 -9.81 41.10 -27.50
CA SER A 68 -10.71 42.08 -26.88
C SER A 68 -10.40 42.17 -25.38
N PRO A 69 -10.39 43.35 -24.75
CA PRO A 69 -10.06 43.48 -23.33
C PRO A 69 -11.24 43.03 -22.44
N GLY A 70 -11.05 41.92 -21.73
CA GLY A 70 -11.97 41.41 -20.73
C GLY A 70 -12.00 42.30 -19.47
N GLN A 71 -13.21 42.53 -18.95
CA GLN A 71 -13.47 43.28 -17.72
C GLN A 71 -12.84 42.63 -16.47
N PRO A 72 -12.51 43.40 -15.42
CA PRO A 72 -11.98 42.85 -14.18
C PRO A 72 -13.08 42.11 -13.39
N VAL A 73 -12.82 40.83 -13.11
CA VAL A 73 -13.64 39.99 -12.22
C VAL A 73 -13.40 40.40 -10.77
N GLN A 74 -14.44 40.82 -10.05
CA GLN A 74 -14.36 41.10 -8.61
C GLN A 74 -14.36 39.80 -7.79
N PRO A 75 -13.60 39.72 -6.67
CA PRO A 75 -13.60 38.53 -5.80
C PRO A 75 -14.92 38.42 -5.03
N GLN A 76 -15.54 37.24 -5.02
CA GLN A 76 -16.67 36.95 -4.15
C GLN A 76 -16.19 36.62 -2.73
N VAL A 77 -16.77 37.31 -1.74
CA VAL A 77 -16.58 37.07 -0.32
C VAL A 77 -17.43 35.85 0.09
N VAL A 78 -16.79 34.72 0.36
CA VAL A 78 -17.46 33.54 0.93
C VAL A 78 -17.56 33.73 2.44
N THR A 79 -18.79 33.80 2.96
CA THR A 79 -19.06 33.91 4.40
C THR A 79 -18.91 32.53 5.04
N PRO A 80 -18.19 32.36 6.17
CA PRO A 80 -18.03 31.06 6.81
C PRO A 80 -19.38 30.49 7.29
N GLN A 81 -19.63 29.21 6.98
CA GLN A 81 -20.76 28.46 7.52
C GLN A 81 -20.74 28.47 9.06
N GLN A 82 -21.91 28.72 9.64
CA GLN A 82 -22.12 28.75 11.08
C GLN A 82 -21.71 27.41 11.72
N ALA A 83 -20.97 27.49 12.83
CA ALA A 83 -20.53 26.32 13.59
C ALA A 83 -21.73 25.54 14.14
N LEU A 84 -21.69 24.20 14.00
CA LEU A 84 -22.70 23.28 14.53
C LEU A 84 -22.85 23.43 16.06
N PRO A 85 -24.07 23.20 16.60
CA PRO A 85 -24.33 23.35 18.03
C PRO A 85 -23.53 22.33 18.84
N ARG A 86 -22.83 22.81 19.87
CA ARG A 86 -22.16 21.94 20.85
C ARG A 86 -23.21 21.24 21.71
N ILE A 87 -23.33 19.93 21.53
CA ILE A 87 -24.14 19.07 22.41
C ILE A 87 -23.37 18.90 23.71
N SER A 88 -23.91 19.44 24.81
CA SER A 88 -23.37 19.26 26.16
C SER A 88 -24.11 18.12 26.86
N PHE A 89 -23.39 17.10 27.30
CA PHE A 89 -23.96 15.99 28.06
C PHE A 89 -23.90 16.26 29.57
N PRO A 90 -24.91 15.83 30.34
CA PRO A 90 -24.89 16.00 31.79
C PRO A 90 -23.74 15.21 32.42
N PRO A 91 -23.20 15.65 33.58
CA PRO A 91 -22.04 15.02 34.24
C PRO A 91 -22.26 13.53 34.56
N ILE A 92 -23.51 13.10 34.75
CA ILE A 92 -23.90 11.71 35.00
C ILE A 92 -23.51 10.79 33.83
N PHE A 93 -23.53 11.29 32.59
CA PHE A 93 -23.18 10.50 31.41
C PHE A 93 -21.72 10.04 31.45
N TYR A 94 -20.81 10.92 31.87
CA TYR A 94 -19.39 10.60 31.98
C TYR A 94 -19.08 9.63 33.13
N LEU A 95 -19.87 9.69 34.22
CA LEU A 95 -19.76 8.72 35.32
C LEU A 95 -20.18 7.31 34.88
N LEU A 96 -21.28 7.19 34.13
CA LEU A 96 -21.73 5.92 33.58
C LEU A 96 -20.71 5.35 32.58
N LEU A 97 -20.21 6.17 31.67
CA LEU A 97 -19.22 5.75 30.68
C LEU A 97 -17.90 5.30 31.33
N GLY A 98 -17.46 6.01 32.36
CA GLY A 98 -16.28 5.64 33.15
C GLY A 98 -16.46 4.33 33.91
N PHE A 99 -17.65 4.10 34.49
CA PHE A 99 -17.96 2.84 35.19
C PHE A 99 -17.95 1.64 34.23
N VAL A 100 -18.54 1.79 33.03
CA VAL A 100 -18.51 0.75 31.99
C VAL A 100 -17.07 0.42 31.59
N PHE A 101 -16.22 1.44 31.36
CA PHE A 101 -14.82 1.23 31.03
C PHE A 101 -14.04 0.52 32.14
N LEU A 102 -14.31 0.85 33.41
CA LEU A 102 -13.65 0.22 34.56
C LEU A 102 -14.00 -1.26 34.68
N VAL A 103 -15.26 -1.63 34.45
CA VAL A 103 -15.72 -3.03 34.45
C VAL A 103 -15.10 -3.83 33.29
N LEU A 104 -15.05 -3.25 32.09
CA LEU A 104 -14.41 -3.88 30.93
C LEU A 104 -12.89 -4.06 31.14
N PHE A 105 -12.22 -3.07 31.74
CA PHE A 105 -10.79 -3.16 32.02
C PHE A 105 -10.48 -4.20 33.11
N ALA A 106 -11.26 -4.22 34.20
CA ALA A 106 -11.09 -5.19 35.29
C ALA A 106 -11.31 -6.64 34.81
N SER A 107 -12.34 -6.88 33.98
CA SER A 107 -12.60 -8.20 33.40
C SER A 107 -11.47 -8.66 32.47
N ALA A 108 -10.97 -7.80 31.59
CA ALA A 108 -9.83 -8.11 30.72
C ALA A 108 -8.54 -8.39 31.52
N PHE A 109 -8.31 -7.63 32.61
CA PHE A 109 -7.15 -7.82 33.48
C PHE A 109 -7.17 -9.17 34.22
N LEU A 110 -8.33 -9.56 34.76
CA LEU A 110 -8.51 -10.86 35.42
C LEU A 110 -8.30 -12.03 34.44
N VAL A 111 -8.80 -11.93 33.21
CA VAL A 111 -8.57 -12.93 32.15
C VAL A 111 -7.09 -12.97 31.73
N GLY A 112 -6.43 -11.82 31.65
CA GLY A 112 -5.00 -11.73 31.33
C GLY A 112 -4.10 -12.41 32.37
N GLN A 113 -4.46 -12.34 33.65
CA GLN A 113 -3.70 -12.99 34.72
C GLN A 113 -3.82 -14.52 34.73
N THR A 114 -5.01 -15.06 34.45
CA THR A 114 -5.20 -16.53 34.41
C THR A 114 -4.45 -17.18 33.25
N ASN A 115 -4.38 -16.49 32.10
CA ASN A 115 -3.68 -17.01 30.92
C ASN A 115 -2.15 -17.01 31.07
N ARG A 116 -1.59 -16.08 31.86
CA ARG A 116 -0.15 -16.07 32.22
C ARG A 116 0.25 -17.27 33.09
N LYS A 117 -0.61 -17.72 34.01
CA LYS A 117 -0.38 -18.95 34.81
C LYS A 117 -0.44 -20.24 33.98
N ARG A 118 -1.14 -20.25 32.83
CA ARG A 118 -1.17 -21.40 31.90
C ARG A 118 0.10 -21.47 31.04
N ARG A 119 0.65 -20.34 30.59
CA ARG A 119 1.93 -20.32 29.82
C ARG A 119 3.16 -20.80 30.60
N ARG A 120 3.15 -20.72 31.94
CA ARG A 120 4.25 -21.23 32.77
C ARG A 120 4.26 -22.75 32.95
N ARG A 121 3.17 -23.47 32.61
CA ARG A 121 3.08 -24.94 32.77
C ARG A 121 3.63 -25.75 31.59
N ASN A 122 3.84 -25.13 30.43
CA ASN A 122 4.25 -25.82 29.19
C ASN A 122 5.66 -25.42 28.68
N PHE A 123 6.56 -24.99 29.57
CA PHE A 123 7.97 -24.83 29.21
C PHE A 123 8.71 -26.15 29.49
N PRO A 124 9.43 -26.75 28.51
CA PRO A 124 10.19 -27.97 28.77
C PRO A 124 11.33 -27.68 29.75
N SER A 125 11.48 -28.56 30.75
CA SER A 125 12.57 -28.55 31.72
C SER A 125 13.90 -28.77 31.00
N PHE A 126 14.84 -27.84 31.15
CA PHE A 126 16.23 -28.04 30.74
C PHE A 126 16.95 -28.93 31.76
N PRO A 127 17.94 -29.75 31.35
CA PRO A 127 18.68 -30.61 32.26
C PRO A 127 19.53 -29.80 33.24
N ASP A 128 19.60 -30.32 34.45
CA ASP A 128 20.33 -29.82 35.60
C ASP A 128 21.83 -29.69 35.28
N LEU A 129 22.35 -28.46 35.34
CA LEU A 129 23.79 -28.24 35.42
C LEU A 129 24.09 -27.82 36.87
N ASP A 130 24.47 -28.82 37.64
CA ASP A 130 25.08 -28.67 38.96
C ASP A 130 26.19 -27.62 38.93
N GLN A 131 25.99 -26.51 39.65
CA GLN A 131 27.10 -25.70 40.18
C GLN A 131 26.71 -25.06 41.53
N PRO A 132 27.63 -25.02 42.49
CA PRO A 132 27.30 -24.79 43.90
C PRO A 132 26.95 -23.34 44.21
N ARG A 133 25.95 -23.19 45.09
CA ARG A 133 25.48 -21.93 45.69
C ARG A 133 26.61 -21.12 46.31
N GLY A 134 27.01 -20.04 45.66
CA GLY A 134 27.62 -18.87 46.30
C GLY A 134 26.53 -17.90 46.77
N LYS A 135 26.53 -17.55 48.06
CA LYS A 135 25.66 -16.51 48.64
C LYS A 135 25.95 -15.17 47.95
N VAL A 136 24.97 -14.62 47.21
CA VAL A 136 25.02 -13.22 46.77
C VAL A 136 24.08 -12.41 47.65
N SER A 137 24.71 -11.66 48.54
CA SER A 137 24.10 -10.58 49.30
C SER A 137 23.89 -9.36 48.39
N GLN A 138 22.92 -8.52 48.77
CA GLN A 138 22.68 -7.17 48.29
C GLN A 138 22.11 -6.99 46.88
N MET A 139 20.79 -6.83 46.92
CA MET A 139 20.01 -5.84 46.17
C MET A 139 20.73 -4.47 46.21
N ASP A 140 21.22 -3.98 45.07
CA ASP A 140 21.43 -2.58 44.69
C ASP A 140 22.23 -2.50 43.38
N ASP A 141 21.59 -2.80 42.24
CA ASP A 141 22.09 -2.34 40.93
C ASP A 141 20.97 -2.31 39.89
N PHE A 142 20.05 -1.35 40.03
CA PHE A 142 19.25 -0.89 38.88
C PHE A 142 20.15 -0.01 38.00
N ARG A 143 21.23 -0.60 37.46
CA ARG A 143 21.86 -0.07 36.25
C ARG A 143 20.81 -0.13 35.16
N GLN A 144 20.23 1.03 34.90
CA GLN A 144 19.80 1.51 33.59
C GLN A 144 20.13 0.47 32.51
N LEU A 145 19.16 -0.39 32.21
CA LEU A 145 19.22 -1.23 31.03
C LEU A 145 19.21 -0.24 29.88
N ASP A 146 20.41 0.11 29.43
CA ASP A 146 20.70 0.82 28.20
C ASP A 146 19.94 0.08 27.09
N VAL A 147 18.70 0.50 26.82
CA VAL A 147 17.97 0.15 25.60
C VAL A 147 18.62 0.95 24.49
N ARG A 148 19.89 0.66 24.21
CA ARG A 148 20.51 1.09 22.97
C ARG A 148 19.78 0.34 21.88
N PRO A 149 19.12 1.01 20.92
CA PRO A 149 18.62 0.31 19.75
C PRO A 149 19.81 -0.44 19.16
N LYS A 150 19.71 -1.77 19.12
CA LYS A 150 20.76 -2.61 18.55
C LYS A 150 20.80 -2.29 17.07
N THR A 151 21.63 -1.32 16.68
CA THR A 151 21.90 -1.02 15.28
C THR A 151 22.55 -2.26 14.73
N THR A 152 21.81 -3.04 13.95
CA THR A 152 22.37 -4.20 13.25
C THR A 152 23.45 -3.67 12.32
N ASP A 153 24.70 -4.02 12.58
CA ASP A 153 25.80 -3.74 11.66
C ASP A 153 25.68 -4.69 10.47
N TYR A 154 25.35 -4.13 9.30
CA TYR A 154 25.24 -4.87 8.04
C TYR A 154 26.56 -4.92 7.27
N GLY A 155 27.65 -4.36 7.81
CA GLY A 155 28.96 -4.32 7.17
C GLY A 155 28.91 -3.57 5.83
N SER A 156 29.57 -4.14 4.81
CA SER A 156 29.60 -3.59 3.44
C SER A 156 28.40 -3.98 2.57
N ALA A 157 27.36 -4.60 3.16
CA ALA A 157 26.18 -4.98 2.41
C ALA A 157 25.49 -3.74 1.83
N ARG A 158 25.17 -3.80 0.53
CA ARG A 158 24.49 -2.74 -0.20
C ARG A 158 23.38 -3.32 -1.06
N PHE A 159 22.31 -2.56 -1.23
CA PHE A 159 21.27 -2.91 -2.18
C PHE A 159 21.78 -2.74 -3.60
N THR A 160 21.46 -3.72 -4.45
CA THR A 160 21.69 -3.67 -5.89
C THR A 160 20.40 -4.07 -6.59
N LEU A 161 20.24 -3.60 -7.84
CA LEU A 161 19.14 -4.08 -8.67
C LEU A 161 19.32 -5.57 -8.92
N LYS A 162 18.29 -6.36 -8.64
CA LYS A 162 18.27 -7.79 -8.95
C LYS A 162 18.15 -8.00 -10.47
N ASN A 163 17.22 -7.28 -11.10
CA ASN A 163 16.96 -7.29 -12.53
C ASN A 163 16.74 -5.83 -13.01
N PRO A 164 17.09 -5.49 -14.26
CA PRO A 164 16.85 -4.16 -14.81
C PRO A 164 15.37 -3.91 -15.17
N ALA A 165 14.58 -4.96 -15.37
CA ALA A 165 13.15 -4.89 -15.66
C ALA A 165 12.33 -5.58 -14.56
N LEU A 166 11.14 -5.05 -14.30
CA LEU A 166 10.21 -5.60 -13.32
C LEU A 166 9.54 -6.87 -13.83
N LEU A 167 9.03 -6.82 -15.07
CA LEU A 167 8.36 -7.92 -15.76
C LEU A 167 9.33 -8.67 -16.70
N THR A 168 9.18 -10.00 -16.79
CA THR A 168 9.87 -10.80 -17.81
C THR A 168 9.37 -10.45 -19.22
N GLU A 169 10.10 -10.78 -20.30
CA GLU A 169 9.66 -10.49 -21.68
C GLU A 169 8.28 -11.09 -22.00
N ARG A 170 8.01 -12.29 -21.49
CA ARG A 170 6.72 -12.97 -21.63
C ARG A 170 5.60 -12.21 -20.90
N GLU A 171 5.86 -11.80 -19.66
CA GLU A 171 4.94 -10.97 -18.88
C GLU A 171 4.69 -9.61 -19.56
N GLN A 172 5.72 -8.95 -20.08
CA GLN A 172 5.56 -7.69 -20.82
C GLN A 172 4.66 -7.87 -22.05
N GLY A 173 4.87 -8.93 -22.83
CA GLY A 173 4.01 -9.25 -23.97
C GLY A 173 2.55 -9.49 -23.57
N CYS A 174 2.30 -10.20 -22.47
CA CYS A 174 0.95 -10.39 -21.95
C CYS A 174 0.34 -9.08 -21.42
N TYR A 175 1.13 -8.29 -20.68
CA TYR A 175 0.70 -7.02 -20.10
C TYR A 175 0.13 -6.09 -21.18
N TRP A 176 0.85 -5.89 -22.28
CA TRP A 176 0.38 -5.03 -23.37
C TRP A 176 -0.87 -5.56 -24.06
N ARG A 177 -1.03 -6.89 -24.18
CA ARG A 177 -2.27 -7.49 -24.69
C ARG A 177 -3.45 -7.23 -23.76
N LEU A 178 -3.25 -7.39 -22.45
CA LEU A 178 -4.26 -7.09 -21.44
C LEU A 178 -4.66 -5.62 -21.48
N VAL A 179 -3.69 -4.70 -21.48
CA VAL A 179 -3.93 -3.25 -21.57
C VAL A 179 -4.74 -2.89 -22.82
N ASN A 180 -4.38 -3.46 -23.97
CA ASN A 180 -5.09 -3.18 -25.23
C ASN A 180 -6.53 -3.70 -25.24
N ALA A 181 -6.78 -4.90 -24.70
CA ALA A 181 -8.11 -5.51 -24.71
C ALA A 181 -9.05 -4.94 -23.64
N LEU A 182 -8.49 -4.56 -22.49
CA LEU A 182 -9.23 -4.09 -21.31
C LEU A 182 -9.35 -2.55 -21.25
N GLY A 183 -8.46 -1.84 -21.93
CA GLY A 183 -8.55 -0.38 -22.04
C GLY A 183 -9.77 0.04 -22.86
N PRO A 184 -10.41 1.18 -22.52
CA PRO A 184 -10.05 2.12 -21.45
C PRO A 184 -10.72 1.82 -20.10
N ASP A 185 -11.48 0.73 -19.99
CA ASP A 185 -12.44 0.51 -18.90
C ASP A 185 -11.81 -0.02 -17.61
N PHE A 186 -10.70 -0.73 -17.73
CA PHE A 186 -10.00 -1.34 -16.60
C PHE A 186 -8.52 -0.94 -16.53
N ILE A 187 -7.96 -1.08 -15.33
CA ILE A 187 -6.54 -0.88 -15.01
C ILE A 187 -5.88 -2.25 -14.84
N VAL A 188 -4.69 -2.42 -15.42
CA VAL A 188 -3.87 -3.63 -15.29
C VAL A 188 -2.70 -3.34 -14.36
N MET A 189 -2.60 -4.05 -13.24
CA MET A 189 -1.50 -3.96 -12.28
C MET A 189 -0.60 -5.18 -12.41
N GLY A 190 0.72 -5.01 -12.55
CA GLY A 190 1.68 -6.11 -12.62
C GLY A 190 2.33 -6.43 -11.26
N GLN A 191 2.61 -7.72 -11.02
CA GLN A 191 3.36 -8.21 -9.85
C GLN A 191 2.81 -7.75 -8.49
N VAL A 192 1.51 -7.97 -8.25
CA VAL A 192 0.86 -7.56 -7.00
C VAL A 192 1.00 -8.65 -5.95
N ALA A 193 1.59 -8.31 -4.79
CA ALA A 193 1.71 -9.26 -3.69
C ALA A 193 0.34 -9.63 -3.10
N PHE A 194 0.11 -10.92 -2.86
CA PHE A 194 -1.13 -11.41 -2.26
C PHE A 194 -1.38 -10.84 -0.86
N SER A 195 -0.32 -10.42 -0.15
CA SER A 195 -0.41 -9.73 1.14
C SER A 195 -1.06 -8.34 1.05
N GLN A 196 -1.11 -7.73 -0.13
CA GLN A 196 -1.83 -6.47 -0.38
C GLN A 196 -3.30 -6.71 -0.74
N MET A 197 -3.63 -7.92 -1.20
CA MET A 197 -4.95 -8.24 -1.75
C MET A 197 -5.84 -9.00 -0.77
N LEU A 198 -5.22 -9.88 0.02
CA LEU A 198 -5.93 -10.84 0.86
C LEU A 198 -5.68 -10.59 2.34
N THR A 199 -6.70 -10.87 3.14
CA THR A 199 -6.60 -10.94 4.60
C THR A 199 -7.38 -12.16 5.09
N VAL A 200 -7.09 -12.61 6.31
CA VAL A 200 -7.76 -13.77 6.91
C VAL A 200 -8.46 -13.35 8.20
N LYS A 201 -9.74 -13.69 8.30
CA LYS A 201 -10.61 -13.43 9.46
C LYS A 201 -11.47 -14.65 9.77
N GLY A 202 -12.09 -14.66 10.96
CA GLY A 202 -13.03 -15.70 11.39
C GLY A 202 -12.44 -16.78 12.30
N GLY A 203 -11.12 -16.98 12.31
CA GLY A 203 -10.43 -17.86 13.26
C GLY A 203 -9.77 -17.10 14.41
N THR A 204 -9.09 -17.84 15.28
CA THR A 204 -8.16 -17.28 16.29
C THR A 204 -6.99 -16.56 15.62
N GLY A 205 -6.29 -15.68 16.35
CA GLY A 205 -5.12 -14.97 15.81
C GLY A 205 -4.03 -15.91 15.27
N TYR A 206 -3.81 -17.06 15.92
CA TYR A 206 -2.88 -18.08 15.44
C TYR A 206 -3.35 -18.73 14.13
N GLN A 207 -4.64 -19.13 14.05
CA GLN A 207 -5.20 -19.74 12.84
C GLN A 207 -5.18 -18.79 11.66
N ASN A 208 -5.59 -17.52 11.86
CA ASN A 208 -5.59 -16.52 10.81
C ASN A 208 -4.17 -16.26 10.30
N HIS A 209 -3.19 -16.13 11.21
CA HIS A 209 -1.79 -15.96 10.85
C HIS A 209 -1.23 -17.19 10.10
N ALA A 210 -1.57 -18.41 10.53
CA ALA A 210 -1.12 -19.64 9.89
C ALA A 210 -1.64 -19.73 8.45
N LEU A 211 -2.93 -19.46 8.23
CA LEU A 211 -3.52 -19.45 6.89
C LEU A 211 -2.97 -18.31 6.03
N PHE A 212 -2.88 -17.08 6.56
CA PHE A 212 -2.31 -15.94 5.85
C PHE A 212 -0.86 -16.20 5.40
N SER A 213 -0.08 -16.86 6.25
CA SER A 213 1.30 -17.24 5.94
C SER A 213 1.44 -18.14 4.73
N THR A 214 0.42 -18.95 4.40
CA THR A 214 0.44 -19.77 3.19
C THR A 214 0.41 -18.94 1.91
N MET A 215 -0.14 -17.71 1.95
CA MET A 215 -0.34 -16.85 0.79
C MET A 215 0.58 -15.62 0.78
N ARG A 216 1.04 -15.13 1.92
CA ARG A 216 1.74 -13.82 2.05
C ARG A 216 3.02 -13.65 1.22
N GLN A 217 3.65 -14.75 0.82
CA GLN A 217 4.87 -14.75 0.00
C GLN A 217 4.58 -14.86 -1.50
N LYS A 218 3.31 -15.03 -1.88
CA LYS A 218 2.89 -15.16 -3.27
C LYS A 218 2.66 -13.78 -3.89
N VAL A 219 2.88 -13.72 -5.20
CA VAL A 219 2.68 -12.54 -6.04
C VAL A 219 1.83 -12.98 -7.22
N ALA A 220 0.82 -12.19 -7.56
CA ALA A 220 0.02 -12.38 -8.77
C ALA A 220 0.74 -11.73 -9.95
N ASP A 221 0.76 -12.39 -11.10
CA ASP A 221 1.37 -11.83 -12.30
C ASP A 221 0.66 -10.54 -12.71
N PHE A 222 -0.68 -10.58 -12.78
CA PHE A 222 -1.50 -9.38 -12.97
C PHE A 222 -2.76 -9.36 -12.10
N VAL A 223 -3.20 -8.15 -11.76
CA VAL A 223 -4.49 -7.86 -11.13
C VAL A 223 -5.23 -6.85 -11.98
N ILE A 224 -6.49 -7.15 -12.28
CA ILE A 224 -7.37 -6.25 -13.03
C ILE A 224 -8.23 -5.49 -12.05
N CYS A 225 -8.25 -4.17 -12.20
CA CYS A 225 -9.06 -3.27 -11.40
C CYS A 225 -10.00 -2.45 -12.27
N ARG A 226 -11.09 -1.97 -11.68
CA ARG A 226 -11.84 -0.82 -12.20
C ARG A 226 -11.00 0.45 -12.15
N LYS A 227 -11.53 1.53 -12.74
CA LYS A 227 -10.89 2.87 -12.73
C LYS A 227 -10.70 3.46 -11.32
N ASP A 228 -11.52 3.05 -10.36
CA ASP A 228 -11.42 3.44 -8.95
C ASP A 228 -10.45 2.55 -8.15
N PHE A 229 -9.68 1.68 -8.83
CA PHE A 229 -8.77 0.69 -8.25
C PHE A 229 -9.44 -0.45 -7.47
N THR A 230 -10.77 -0.59 -7.55
CA THR A 230 -11.44 -1.80 -7.04
C THR A 230 -10.98 -3.02 -7.83
N MET A 231 -10.35 -3.98 -7.14
CA MET A 231 -9.88 -5.24 -7.73
C MET A 231 -11.07 -6.12 -8.12
N ILE A 232 -11.03 -6.71 -9.32
CA ILE A 232 -12.10 -7.59 -9.82
C ILE A 232 -11.59 -8.97 -10.28
N ALA A 233 -10.33 -9.05 -10.69
CA ALA A 233 -9.77 -10.31 -11.18
C ALA A 233 -8.26 -10.41 -10.95
N VAL A 234 -7.79 -11.65 -10.85
CA VAL A 234 -6.38 -12.04 -10.87
C VAL A 234 -6.11 -12.81 -12.15
N VAL A 235 -5.02 -12.48 -12.83
CA VAL A 235 -4.54 -13.18 -14.02
C VAL A 235 -3.17 -13.77 -13.73
N GLU A 236 -3.01 -15.06 -14.01
CA GLU A 236 -1.78 -15.82 -13.77
C GLU A 236 -1.33 -16.46 -15.08
N LEU A 237 -0.05 -16.39 -15.38
CA LEU A 237 0.58 -17.05 -16.52
C LEU A 237 0.95 -18.47 -16.14
N ASP A 238 0.35 -19.45 -16.80
CA ASP A 238 0.69 -20.85 -16.60
C ASP A 238 1.77 -21.27 -17.60
N ASP A 239 2.85 -21.84 -17.08
CA ASP A 239 3.83 -22.49 -17.95
C ASP A 239 3.42 -23.94 -18.19
N SER A 240 3.54 -24.38 -19.43
CA SER A 240 3.06 -25.68 -19.92
C SER A 240 3.66 -26.90 -19.19
N SER A 241 4.64 -26.69 -18.31
CA SER A 241 5.48 -27.71 -17.71
C SER A 241 5.07 -28.18 -16.31
N HIS A 242 3.79 -28.35 -15.92
CA HIS A 242 3.49 -28.73 -14.52
C HIS A 242 2.33 -29.71 -14.27
N ALA A 243 2.63 -31.02 -14.31
CA ALA A 243 1.73 -32.06 -13.78
C ALA A 243 1.64 -32.09 -12.23
N ASN A 244 2.66 -31.57 -11.51
CA ASN A 244 2.81 -31.74 -10.06
C ASN A 244 2.39 -30.53 -9.19
N LYS A 245 1.78 -29.48 -9.77
CA LYS A 245 1.39 -28.25 -9.02
C LYS A 245 -0.12 -28.07 -8.79
N ARG A 246 -0.95 -28.96 -9.35
CA ARG A 246 -2.42 -28.84 -9.38
C ARG A 246 -3.07 -28.57 -8.02
N ASP A 247 -2.60 -29.19 -6.94
CA ASP A 247 -3.23 -29.01 -5.63
C ASP A 247 -2.86 -27.68 -4.97
N LYS A 248 -1.63 -27.20 -5.18
CA LYS A 248 -1.22 -25.85 -4.74
C LYS A 248 -1.99 -24.77 -5.52
N ASP A 249 -2.21 -25.03 -6.81
CA ASP A 249 -3.02 -24.18 -7.67
C ASP A 249 -4.48 -24.10 -7.20
N LYS A 250 -5.10 -25.23 -6.86
CA LYS A 250 -6.47 -25.25 -6.32
C LYS A 250 -6.60 -24.46 -5.02
N ILE A 251 -5.62 -24.57 -4.12
CA ILE A 251 -5.63 -23.82 -2.84
C ILE A 251 -5.55 -22.32 -3.12
N ARG A 252 -4.68 -21.91 -4.05
CA ARG A 252 -4.54 -20.50 -4.44
C ARG A 252 -5.83 -19.97 -5.05
N ASP A 253 -6.37 -20.67 -6.04
CA ASP A 253 -7.56 -20.26 -6.76
C ASP A 253 -8.77 -20.19 -5.80
N ARG A 254 -8.86 -21.11 -4.82
CA ARG A 254 -9.87 -21.05 -3.77
C ARG A 254 -9.74 -19.79 -2.92
N ALA A 255 -8.54 -19.48 -2.44
CA ALA A 255 -8.32 -18.29 -1.60
C ALA A 255 -8.69 -16.98 -2.33
N ILE A 256 -8.38 -16.88 -3.63
CA ILE A 256 -8.74 -15.71 -4.44
C ILE A 256 -10.28 -15.62 -4.61
N LYS A 257 -10.93 -16.75 -4.91
CA LYS A 257 -12.39 -16.82 -5.08
C LYS A 257 -13.14 -16.50 -3.78
N GLU A 258 -12.65 -16.97 -2.64
CA GLU A 258 -13.20 -16.64 -1.31
C GLU A 258 -13.13 -15.14 -1.00
N ALA A 259 -12.17 -14.42 -1.59
CA ALA A 259 -12.06 -12.98 -1.50
C ALA A 259 -12.95 -12.23 -2.50
N GLY A 260 -13.77 -12.94 -3.29
CA GLY A 260 -14.68 -12.34 -4.27
C GLY A 260 -14.03 -11.94 -5.59
N LEU A 261 -12.79 -12.38 -5.84
CA LEU A 261 -12.07 -12.06 -7.07
C LEU A 261 -12.19 -13.21 -8.10
N LEU A 262 -12.28 -12.84 -9.37
CA LEU A 262 -12.20 -13.80 -10.47
C LEU A 262 -10.75 -14.27 -10.66
N VAL A 263 -10.58 -15.49 -11.16
CA VAL A 263 -9.26 -16.08 -11.44
C VAL A 263 -9.21 -16.51 -12.90
N PHE A 264 -8.26 -15.94 -13.65
CA PHE A 264 -7.96 -16.34 -15.02
C PHE A 264 -6.54 -16.90 -15.10
N ARG A 265 -6.40 -18.03 -15.80
CA ARG A 265 -5.09 -18.59 -16.15
C ARG A 265 -4.91 -18.48 -17.64
N LEU A 266 -3.87 -17.76 -18.05
CA LEU A 266 -3.49 -17.63 -19.44
C LEU A 266 -2.28 -18.50 -19.72
N PRO A 267 -2.11 -19.03 -20.94
CA PRO A 267 -0.86 -19.62 -21.35
C PRO A 267 0.29 -18.63 -21.15
N SER A 268 1.49 -19.12 -20.90
CA SER A 268 2.66 -18.27 -20.69
C SER A 268 2.92 -17.26 -21.83
N THR A 269 2.50 -17.55 -23.05
CA THR A 269 2.55 -16.66 -24.20
C THR A 269 1.16 -16.65 -24.85
N PRO A 270 0.20 -15.92 -24.25
CA PRO A 270 -1.17 -15.96 -24.74
C PRO A 270 -1.23 -15.25 -26.10
N ASN A 271 -1.92 -15.87 -27.06
CA ASN A 271 -2.36 -15.18 -28.26
C ASN A 271 -3.54 -14.26 -27.93
N HIS A 272 -4.09 -13.57 -28.93
CA HIS A 272 -5.14 -12.57 -28.69
C HIS A 272 -6.44 -13.17 -28.12
N GLU A 273 -6.84 -14.36 -28.56
CA GLU A 273 -8.18 -14.90 -28.27
C GLU A 273 -8.48 -15.14 -26.77
N PRO A 274 -7.60 -15.74 -25.96
CA PRO A 274 -7.83 -15.91 -24.52
C PRO A 274 -7.93 -14.58 -23.77
N VAL A 275 -7.18 -13.58 -24.22
CA VAL A 275 -7.17 -12.25 -23.62
C VAL A 275 -8.47 -11.51 -23.94
N GLU A 276 -8.95 -11.59 -25.18
CA GLU A 276 -10.23 -11.00 -25.59
C GLU A 276 -11.41 -11.67 -24.86
N ARG A 277 -11.42 -13.01 -24.75
CA ARG A 277 -12.47 -13.71 -23.98
C ARG A 277 -12.51 -13.28 -22.52
N LEU A 278 -11.35 -13.10 -21.90
CA LEU A 278 -11.25 -12.56 -20.53
C LEU A 278 -11.85 -11.16 -20.48
N ALA A 279 -11.48 -10.28 -21.41
CA ALA A 279 -11.97 -8.90 -21.46
C ALA A 279 -13.49 -8.85 -21.63
N ASP A 280 -14.06 -9.67 -22.52
CA ASP A 280 -15.50 -9.77 -22.73
C ASP A 280 -16.26 -10.20 -21.47
N VAL A 281 -15.72 -11.19 -20.74
CA VAL A 281 -16.31 -11.63 -19.46
C VAL A 281 -16.31 -10.49 -18.45
N LEU A 282 -15.20 -9.77 -18.30
CA LEU A 282 -15.11 -8.66 -17.35
C LEU A 282 -16.06 -7.51 -17.71
N LYS A 283 -16.12 -7.11 -18.99
CA LYS A 283 -17.03 -6.07 -19.47
C LYS A 283 -18.49 -6.41 -19.20
N ARG A 284 -18.91 -7.65 -19.47
CA ARG A 284 -20.29 -8.11 -19.21
C ARG A 284 -20.62 -8.13 -17.72
N LEU A 285 -19.71 -8.60 -16.88
CA LEU A 285 -19.95 -8.66 -15.43
C LEU A 285 -20.04 -7.26 -14.81
N ASP A 286 -19.23 -6.31 -15.29
CA ASP A 286 -19.26 -4.94 -14.78
C ASP A 286 -20.55 -4.20 -15.14
N GLN A 287 -21.06 -4.44 -16.35
CA GLN A 287 -22.36 -3.93 -16.80
C GLN A 287 -23.54 -4.46 -15.96
N LEU A 288 -23.45 -5.69 -15.44
CA LEU A 288 -24.50 -6.27 -14.60
C LEU A 288 -24.51 -5.74 -13.16
N GLN A 289 -23.40 -5.18 -12.69
CA GLN A 289 -23.28 -4.64 -11.33
C GLN A 289 -23.58 -3.14 -11.25
N THR A 290 -23.76 -2.48 -12.39
CA THR A 290 -24.08 -1.05 -12.50
C THR A 290 -25.57 -0.76 -12.66
N VAL A 291 -26.41 -1.82 -12.74
CA VAL A 291 -27.88 -1.76 -12.76
C VAL A 291 -28.43 -2.09 -11.37
#